data_AF-A0A067BX67-F1
#
_entry.id   AF-A0A067BX67-F1
#
_cell.length_a   1.000
_cell.length_b   1.000
_cell.length_c   1.000
_cell.angle_alpha   90.00
_cell.angle_beta   90.00
_cell.angle_gamma   90.00
#
_symmetry.space_group_name_H-M   'P 1'
#
loop_
_entity.id
_entity.type
_entity.pdbx_description
1 polymer ?
#
loop_
_entity_poly.entity_id
_entity_poly.type
_entity_poly.pdbx_seq_one_letter_code
_entity_poly.pdbx_strand_id
1 'polypeptide(L)'
;MYAPQHDDQAVVSTQACFLPIEKEAESKTEFHVGLFNYQSRADDPAVLVLVCTDAGTSAQVVSQRDAALFCNHHGMKHSFAAERLSQDRAKRGVDAADVAMTADEEARNYVMIVQIPLQQKPRPVRSFALKKKCSGVRMMARSSAPLMMDVEAAIISISDDAKGPYPKLSRFSHVQRDTRYPIRVTVQFYQATSNGFVTPDVVQALAKKMASVKSNATWWGSLVTPSDPILCPPTNNGVTPPKDNDGSVNATKPSFWQRMTDLF
;
A
#
# COMPACT_ATOMS: atom_id res chain seq x y z
N MET A 1 6.57 21.10 3.98
CA MET A 1 6.06 19.73 3.71
C MET A 1 5.11 19.24 4.79
N TYR A 2 5.34 19.58 6.07
CA TYR A 2 4.45 19.24 7.17
C TYR A 2 3.48 20.39 7.50
N ALA A 3 2.21 20.09 7.73
CA ALA A 3 1.16 21.01 8.14
C ALA A 3 0.45 20.48 9.41
N PRO A 4 0.85 20.90 10.62
CA PRO A 4 0.43 20.27 11.88
C PRO A 4 -1.07 20.33 12.16
N GLN A 5 -1.80 21.28 11.56
CA GLN A 5 -3.24 21.43 11.70
C GLN A 5 -4.05 20.43 10.84
N HIS A 6 -3.40 19.74 9.89
CA HIS A 6 -4.05 18.85 8.92
C HIS A 6 -3.37 17.48 8.81
N ASP A 7 -2.10 17.36 9.19
CA ASP A 7 -1.29 16.14 9.10
C ASP A 7 -1.21 15.39 10.45
N ASP A 8 -2.15 15.67 11.36
CA ASP A 8 -2.38 14.90 12.60
C ASP A 8 -3.09 13.56 12.32
N GLN A 9 -3.76 13.45 11.16
CA GLN A 9 -4.47 12.26 10.71
C GLN A 9 -4.10 11.90 9.27
N ALA A 10 -4.07 10.60 8.98
CA ALA A 10 -3.88 10.07 7.64
C ALA A 10 -5.04 9.15 7.25
N VAL A 11 -5.37 9.13 5.96
CA VAL A 11 -6.34 8.17 5.41
C VAL A 11 -5.64 6.85 5.22
N VAL A 12 -6.03 5.81 5.95
CA VAL A 12 -5.43 4.49 5.78
C VAL A 12 -6.32 3.60 4.91
N SER A 13 -5.68 2.85 4.03
CA SER A 13 -6.27 1.80 3.20
C SER A 13 -5.38 0.58 3.22
N THR A 14 -5.96 -0.61 3.05
CA THR A 14 -5.21 -1.86 2.91
C THR A 14 -5.54 -2.49 1.57
N GLN A 15 -4.55 -3.18 1.03
CA GLN A 15 -4.68 -3.94 -0.20
C GLN A 15 -3.95 -5.28 -0.02
N ALA A 16 -4.32 -6.29 -0.80
CA ALA A 16 -3.51 -7.49 -0.99
C ALA A 16 -3.20 -7.67 -2.47
N CYS A 17 -2.01 -8.15 -2.76
CA CYS A 17 -1.55 -8.53 -4.08
C CYS A 17 -1.11 -10.00 -4.06
N PHE A 18 -1.51 -10.76 -5.08
CA PHE A 18 -1.07 -12.13 -5.28
C PHE A 18 0.01 -12.13 -6.37
N LEU A 19 1.20 -12.58 -6.00
CA LEU A 19 2.36 -12.67 -6.87
C LEU A 19 2.46 -14.10 -7.43
N PRO A 20 2.70 -14.24 -8.75
CA PRO A 20 2.95 -15.53 -9.37
C PRO A 20 4.37 -16.00 -9.02
N ILE A 21 4.51 -16.81 -7.97
CA ILE A 21 5.80 -17.34 -7.51
C ILE A 21 5.71 -18.86 -7.50
N GLU A 22 6.56 -19.50 -8.30
CA GLU A 22 6.64 -20.97 -8.36
C GLU A 22 7.16 -21.55 -7.04
N LYS A 23 6.72 -22.75 -6.68
CA LYS A 23 7.14 -23.41 -5.42
C LYS A 23 8.61 -23.80 -5.48
N GLU A 24 9.06 -24.23 -6.65
CA GLU A 24 10.42 -24.66 -6.94
C GLU A 24 11.31 -23.50 -7.42
N ALA A 25 10.85 -22.24 -7.31
CA ALA A 25 11.65 -21.08 -7.68
C ALA A 25 12.91 -21.00 -6.80
N GLU A 26 14.09 -21.19 -7.42
CA GLU A 26 15.39 -21.05 -6.74
C GLU A 26 15.74 -19.58 -6.48
N SER A 27 15.28 -18.69 -7.38
CA SER A 27 15.50 -17.25 -7.32
C SER A 27 14.25 -16.49 -6.87
N LYS A 28 14.45 -15.35 -6.24
CA LYS A 28 13.36 -14.41 -5.89
C LYS A 28 12.72 -13.86 -7.17
N THR A 29 11.41 -13.65 -7.14
CA THR A 29 10.66 -13.03 -8.24
C THR A 29 10.75 -11.51 -8.12
N GLU A 30 11.34 -10.86 -9.12
CA GLU A 30 11.41 -9.39 -9.20
C GLU A 30 10.05 -8.80 -9.61
N PHE A 31 9.62 -7.72 -8.95
CA PHE A 31 8.40 -6.99 -9.27
C PHE A 31 8.48 -5.50 -8.94
N HIS A 32 7.49 -4.74 -9.42
CA HIS A 32 7.33 -3.32 -9.12
C HIS A 32 5.94 -3.01 -8.59
N VAL A 33 5.88 -2.03 -7.70
CA VAL A 33 4.61 -1.40 -7.32
C VAL A 33 4.30 -0.30 -8.31
N GLY A 34 3.25 -0.51 -9.10
CA GLY A 34 2.73 0.51 -10.01
C GLY A 34 1.80 1.47 -9.28
N LEU A 35 2.04 2.77 -9.43
CA LEU A 35 1.12 3.81 -9.00
C LEU A 35 0.54 4.55 -10.21
N PHE A 36 -0.80 4.52 -10.31
CA PHE A 36 -1.54 5.30 -11.28
C PHE A 36 -2.01 6.62 -10.67
N ASN A 37 -1.62 7.75 -11.26
CA ASN A 37 -2.02 9.08 -10.80
C ASN A 37 -2.54 9.96 -11.95
N TYR A 38 -3.87 10.14 -12.01
CA TYR A 38 -4.55 10.95 -13.04
C TYR A 38 -4.20 12.45 -13.00
N GLN A 39 -3.68 12.94 -11.88
CA GLN A 39 -3.42 14.35 -11.65
C GLN A 39 -2.01 14.76 -12.08
N SER A 40 -1.04 13.85 -12.01
CA SER A 40 0.38 14.13 -12.24
C SER A 40 0.71 14.40 -13.70
N ARG A 41 1.55 15.42 -13.92
CA ARG A 41 2.11 15.82 -15.22
C ARG A 41 3.63 15.94 -15.11
N ALA A 42 4.31 15.83 -16.26
CA ALA A 42 5.78 15.83 -16.30
C ALA A 42 6.39 17.10 -15.70
N ASP A 43 5.71 18.24 -15.85
CA ASP A 43 6.11 19.57 -15.39
C ASP A 43 5.39 20.05 -14.12
N ASP A 44 4.46 19.24 -13.59
CA ASP A 44 3.58 19.60 -12.47
C ASP A 44 3.13 18.32 -11.73
N PRO A 45 4.01 17.73 -10.91
CA PRO A 45 3.73 16.49 -10.17
C PRO A 45 2.64 16.73 -9.12
N ALA A 46 1.75 15.76 -8.94
CA ALA A 46 0.63 15.89 -7.99
C ALA A 46 0.90 15.25 -6.64
N VAL A 47 1.86 14.32 -6.57
CA VAL A 47 2.06 13.48 -5.39
C VAL A 47 3.55 13.20 -5.18
N LEU A 48 4.00 13.40 -3.94
CA LEU A 48 5.21 12.78 -3.42
C LEU A 48 4.82 11.44 -2.80
N VAL A 49 5.53 10.38 -3.16
CA VAL A 49 5.31 9.05 -2.60
C VAL A 49 6.47 8.69 -1.71
N LEU A 50 6.17 8.23 -0.50
CA LEU A 50 7.11 7.49 0.33
C LEU A 50 6.76 6.00 0.23
N VAL A 51 7.77 5.19 -0.04
CA VAL A 51 7.71 3.74 0.01
C VAL A 51 8.46 3.31 1.24
N CYS A 52 7.79 2.64 2.16
CA CYS A 52 8.38 2.12 3.38
C CYS A 52 8.28 0.59 3.39
N THR A 53 9.41 -0.05 3.62
CA THR A 53 9.57 -1.49 3.86
C THR A 53 10.45 -1.68 5.09
N ASP A 54 10.64 -2.91 5.57
CA ASP A 54 11.59 -3.20 6.67
C ASP A 54 13.02 -2.69 6.33
N ALA A 55 13.42 -2.80 5.06
CA ALA A 55 14.75 -2.41 4.62
C ALA A 55 14.97 -0.88 4.58
N GLY A 56 13.91 -0.09 4.76
CA GLY A 56 14.01 1.37 4.87
C GLY A 56 12.89 2.13 4.14
N THR A 57 13.06 3.45 4.11
CA THR A 57 12.10 4.38 3.48
C THR A 57 12.73 5.11 2.30
N SER A 58 12.01 5.14 1.18
CA SER A 58 12.42 5.79 -0.06
C SER A 58 11.38 6.80 -0.52
N ALA A 59 11.82 7.90 -1.12
CA ALA A 59 10.94 9.00 -1.50
C ALA A 59 11.04 9.32 -2.99
N GLN A 60 9.91 9.28 -3.70
CA GLN A 60 9.83 9.49 -5.15
C GLN A 60 8.71 10.47 -5.50
N VAL A 61 9.05 11.52 -6.24
CA VAL A 61 8.05 12.44 -6.80
C VAL A 61 7.47 11.84 -8.08
N VAL A 62 6.15 11.73 -8.14
CA VAL A 62 5.44 11.14 -9.27
C VAL A 62 5.08 12.23 -10.28
N SER A 63 5.81 12.25 -11.39
CA SER A 63 5.62 13.20 -12.50
C SER A 63 4.95 12.58 -13.72
N GLN A 64 4.68 11.28 -13.70
CA GLN A 64 4.00 10.57 -14.79
C GLN A 64 2.69 9.97 -14.28
N ARG A 65 1.77 9.66 -15.20
CA ARG A 65 0.51 9.00 -14.85
C ARG A 65 0.72 7.58 -14.38
N ASP A 66 1.57 6.85 -15.10
CA ASP A 66 1.99 5.49 -14.78
C ASP A 66 3.40 5.57 -14.21
N ALA A 67 3.55 5.36 -12.90
CA ALA A 67 4.85 5.39 -12.26
C ALA A 67 5.13 4.07 -11.56
N ALA A 68 6.26 3.44 -11.89
CA ALA A 68 6.84 2.39 -11.07
C ALA A 68 7.54 3.02 -9.86
N LEU A 69 7.29 2.45 -8.68
CA LEU A 69 7.94 2.84 -7.44
C LEU A 69 9.22 2.00 -7.25
N PHE A 70 10.27 2.65 -6.75
CA PHE A 70 11.59 2.05 -6.53
C PHE A 70 12.10 2.35 -5.11
N CYS A 71 12.93 1.46 -4.60
CA CYS A 71 13.71 1.68 -3.39
C CYS A 71 15.04 2.37 -3.71
N ASN A 72 15.44 3.28 -2.84
CA ASN A 72 16.74 3.91 -2.83
C ASN A 72 17.69 3.07 -1.99
N HIS A 73 18.62 2.38 -2.64
CA HIS A 73 19.68 1.66 -1.97
C HIS A 73 21.00 2.37 -2.31
N HIS A 74 21.54 3.13 -1.34
CA HIS A 74 22.79 3.88 -1.50
C HIS A 74 22.87 4.79 -2.75
N GLY A 75 21.76 5.40 -3.16
CA GLY A 75 21.69 6.29 -4.32
C GLY A 75 21.36 5.58 -5.64
N MET A 76 21.15 4.26 -5.61
CA MET A 76 20.73 3.45 -6.75
C MET A 76 19.25 3.06 -6.63
N LYS A 77 18.58 2.95 -7.78
CA LYS A 77 17.22 2.42 -7.90
C LYS A 77 17.28 0.91 -7.87
N HIS A 78 16.53 0.33 -6.96
CA HIS A 78 16.27 -1.10 -6.93
C HIS A 78 14.77 -1.35 -6.96
N SER A 79 14.40 -2.49 -7.52
CA SER A 79 13.04 -3.00 -7.53
C SER A 79 12.77 -3.78 -6.24
N PHE A 80 11.60 -4.40 -6.16
CA PHE A 80 11.29 -5.34 -5.09
C PHE A 80 11.52 -6.76 -5.59
N ALA A 81 11.92 -7.63 -4.68
CA ALA A 81 12.04 -9.06 -4.91
C ALA A 81 11.19 -9.77 -3.86
N ALA A 82 10.38 -10.73 -4.29
CA ALA A 82 9.55 -11.53 -3.41
C ALA A 82 9.94 -13.01 -3.47
N GLU A 83 9.82 -13.68 -2.34
CA GLU A 83 9.92 -15.14 -2.23
C GLU A 83 8.81 -15.67 -1.32
N ARG A 84 8.55 -16.98 -1.40
CA ARG A 84 7.58 -17.63 -0.52
C ARG A 84 8.10 -17.64 0.92
N LEU A 85 7.21 -17.46 1.90
CA LEU A 85 7.58 -17.52 3.32
C LEU A 85 8.26 -18.86 3.67
N SER A 86 7.75 -19.97 3.15
CA SER A 86 8.37 -21.29 3.32
C SER A 86 9.83 -21.33 2.83
N GLN A 87 10.13 -20.72 1.68
CA GLN A 87 11.48 -20.65 1.12
C GLN A 87 12.40 -19.77 1.98
N ASP A 88 11.92 -18.60 2.43
CA ASP A 88 12.68 -17.72 3.34
C ASP A 88 12.94 -18.38 4.70
N ARG A 89 11.99 -19.15 5.24
CA ARG A 89 12.17 -19.94 6.47
C ARG A 89 13.18 -21.07 6.29
N ALA A 90 13.09 -21.81 5.18
CA ALA A 90 14.05 -22.86 4.85
C ALA A 90 15.48 -22.32 4.73
N LYS A 91 15.67 -21.17 4.08
CA LYS A 91 16.98 -20.49 3.98
C LYS A 91 17.55 -20.06 5.32
N ARG A 92 16.67 -19.74 6.30
CA ARG A 92 17.06 -19.41 7.68
C ARG A 92 17.24 -20.63 8.59
N GLY A 93 16.99 -21.85 8.08
CA GLY A 93 17.04 -23.09 8.87
C GLY A 93 15.89 -23.23 9.87
N VAL A 94 14.74 -22.58 9.61
CA VAL A 94 13.55 -22.65 10.46
C VAL A 94 12.55 -23.63 9.83
N ASP A 95 12.52 -24.87 10.32
CA ASP A 95 11.55 -25.89 9.90
C ASP A 95 10.20 -25.66 10.60
N ALA A 96 9.43 -24.71 10.08
CA ALA A 96 8.14 -24.35 10.64
C ALA A 96 7.17 -23.87 9.55
N ALA A 97 6.82 -24.74 8.60
CA ALA A 97 5.89 -24.41 7.52
C ALA A 97 4.50 -23.96 8.03
N ASP A 98 4.05 -24.49 9.18
CA ASP A 98 2.71 -24.25 9.74
C ASP A 98 2.65 -23.31 10.97
N VAL A 99 3.76 -22.67 11.33
CA VAL A 99 3.78 -21.73 12.46
C VAL A 99 3.36 -20.34 12.01
N ALA A 100 2.58 -19.63 12.83
CA ALA A 100 2.20 -18.24 12.61
C ALA A 100 3.43 -17.35 12.32
N MET A 101 3.24 -16.28 11.57
CA MET A 101 4.34 -15.35 11.28
C MET A 101 4.82 -14.68 12.57
N THR A 102 6.15 -14.57 12.70
CA THR A 102 6.79 -13.70 13.68
C THR A 102 6.59 -12.23 13.29
N ALA A 103 6.74 -11.31 14.25
CA ALA A 103 6.60 -9.87 13.98
C ALA A 103 7.54 -9.39 12.85
N ASP A 104 8.76 -9.91 12.80
CA ASP A 104 9.73 -9.61 11.73
C ASP A 104 9.28 -10.14 10.36
N GLU A 105 8.66 -11.32 10.31
CA GLU A 105 8.09 -11.86 9.06
C GLU A 105 6.87 -11.05 8.62
N GLU A 106 6.05 -10.58 9.56
CA GLU A 106 4.92 -9.70 9.26
C GLU A 106 5.38 -8.34 8.72
N ALA A 107 6.44 -7.75 9.30
CA ALA A 107 7.03 -6.50 8.84
C ALA A 107 7.59 -6.61 7.40
N ARG A 108 8.14 -7.77 7.03
CA ARG A 108 8.64 -8.06 5.68
C ARG A 108 7.54 -8.45 4.68
N ASN A 109 6.28 -8.59 5.11
CA ASN A 109 5.17 -9.04 4.26
C ASN A 109 4.35 -7.91 3.61
N TYR A 110 4.70 -6.65 3.88
CA TYR A 110 3.98 -5.51 3.30
C TYR A 110 4.90 -4.42 2.77
N VAL A 111 4.37 -3.66 1.82
CA VAL A 111 4.91 -2.36 1.41
C VAL A 111 3.92 -1.29 1.85
N MET A 112 4.39 -0.31 2.61
CA MET A 112 3.58 0.85 2.97
C MET A 112 3.85 1.99 1.98
N ILE A 113 2.80 2.48 1.35
CA ILE A 113 2.85 3.53 0.33
C ILE A 113 2.16 4.77 0.91
N VAL A 114 2.95 5.80 1.21
CA VAL A 114 2.45 7.08 1.72
C VAL A 114 2.41 8.09 0.58
N GLN A 115 1.21 8.50 0.18
CA GLN A 115 0.99 9.53 -0.81
C GLN A 115 0.75 10.87 -0.13
N ILE A 116 1.64 11.81 -0.41
CA ILE A 116 1.61 13.18 0.08
C ILE A 116 1.16 14.09 -1.09
N PRO A 117 -0.04 14.67 -1.04
CA PRO A 117 -0.54 15.54 -2.08
C PRO A 117 0.32 16.81 -2.24
N LEU A 118 0.63 17.17 -3.47
CA LEU A 118 1.43 18.35 -3.82
C LEU A 118 0.58 19.40 -4.50
N GLN A 119 0.94 20.67 -4.32
CA GLN A 119 0.27 21.79 -4.97
C GLN A 119 0.51 21.72 -6.47
N GLN A 120 -0.57 21.81 -7.23
CA GLN A 120 -0.55 21.80 -8.68
C GLN A 120 -0.92 23.15 -9.26
N LYS A 121 -0.35 23.46 -10.42
CA LYS A 121 -0.76 24.62 -11.21
C LYS A 121 -2.24 24.47 -11.62
N PRO A 122 -3.05 25.54 -11.54
CA PRO A 122 -4.45 25.48 -11.93
C PRO A 122 -4.59 24.91 -13.35
N ARG A 123 -5.53 23.97 -13.51
CA ARG A 123 -5.77 23.36 -14.82
C ARG A 123 -6.34 24.43 -15.76
N PRO A 124 -5.83 24.57 -17.00
CA PRO A 124 -6.62 25.20 -18.04
C PRO A 124 -7.88 24.35 -18.24
N VAL A 125 -9.04 24.99 -18.16
CA VAL A 125 -10.34 24.33 -18.32
C VAL A 125 -10.43 23.85 -19.77
N ARG A 126 -10.27 22.55 -20.00
CA ARG A 126 -10.55 21.95 -21.31
C ARG A 126 -12.02 21.53 -21.32
N SER A 127 -12.83 22.16 -22.16
CA SER A 127 -14.15 21.65 -22.50
C SER A 127 -13.98 20.32 -23.23
N PHE A 128 -14.59 19.26 -22.70
CA PHE A 128 -14.62 17.96 -23.34
C PHE A 128 -16.02 17.71 -23.91
N ALA A 129 -16.09 17.58 -25.24
CA ALA A 129 -17.25 17.01 -25.90
C ALA A 129 -17.24 15.49 -25.70
N LEU A 130 -18.31 14.96 -25.12
CA LEU A 130 -18.47 13.54 -24.81
C LEU A 130 -18.74 12.76 -26.10
N LYS A 131 -17.80 11.93 -26.57
CA LYS A 131 -18.09 10.84 -27.52
C LYS A 131 -18.06 9.51 -26.76
N LYS A 132 -19.24 8.96 -26.52
CA LYS A 132 -19.45 7.60 -25.99
C LYS A 132 -19.15 6.58 -27.09
N LYS A 133 -18.20 5.68 -26.86
CA LYS A 133 -18.16 4.37 -27.52
C LYS A 133 -17.94 3.31 -26.46
N CYS A 134 -18.89 2.40 -26.32
CA CYS A 134 -18.75 1.20 -25.51
C CYS A 134 -18.30 0.08 -26.45
N SER A 135 -17.10 -0.48 -26.22
CA SER A 135 -16.71 -1.77 -26.79
C SER A 135 -16.73 -2.80 -25.67
N GLY A 136 -17.61 -3.79 -25.77
CA GLY A 136 -17.67 -4.90 -24.83
C GLY A 136 -16.44 -5.80 -24.98
N VAL A 137 -15.78 -6.12 -23.87
CA VAL A 137 -14.77 -7.18 -23.82
C VAL A 137 -15.49 -8.46 -23.42
N ARG A 138 -15.34 -9.51 -24.23
CA ARG A 138 -15.88 -10.85 -23.97
C ARG A 138 -14.83 -11.64 -23.18
N MET A 139 -15.12 -11.95 -21.92
CA MET A 139 -14.28 -12.84 -21.12
C MET A 139 -14.52 -14.29 -21.57
N MET A 140 -13.45 -15.03 -21.85
CA MET A 140 -13.49 -16.48 -22.01
C MET A 140 -13.13 -17.12 -20.66
N ALA A 141 -13.94 -18.06 -20.20
CA ALA A 141 -13.62 -18.90 -19.06
C ALA A 141 -12.74 -20.07 -19.50
N ARG A 142 -11.61 -20.30 -18.83
CA ARG A 142 -10.85 -21.54 -18.92
C ARG A 142 -11.25 -22.43 -17.75
N SER A 143 -11.62 -23.68 -18.03
CA SER A 143 -11.70 -24.72 -17.03
C SER A 143 -10.29 -25.18 -16.64
N SER A 144 -10.06 -25.41 -15.36
CA SER A 144 -8.89 -26.13 -14.87
C SER A 144 -9.31 -27.15 -13.82
N ALA A 145 -8.56 -28.24 -13.77
CA ALA A 145 -8.71 -29.37 -12.86
C ALA A 145 -8.67 -28.94 -11.37
N PRO A 146 -9.14 -29.76 -10.42
CA PRO A 146 -9.07 -29.42 -9.00
C PRO A 146 -7.60 -29.26 -8.60
N LEU A 147 -7.18 -28.02 -8.40
CA LEU A 147 -5.84 -27.66 -7.97
C LEU A 147 -5.87 -27.46 -6.46
N MET A 148 -4.92 -28.10 -5.79
CA MET A 148 -4.71 -27.92 -4.36
C MET A 148 -4.32 -26.46 -4.09
N MET A 149 -4.93 -25.85 -3.07
CA MET A 149 -4.62 -24.48 -2.66
C MET A 149 -3.12 -24.34 -2.36
N ASP A 150 -2.48 -23.28 -2.87
CA ASP A 150 -1.04 -23.09 -2.75
C ASP A 150 -0.62 -21.66 -2.34
N VAL A 151 -1.57 -20.93 -1.77
CA VAL A 151 -1.38 -19.56 -1.32
C VAL A 151 -0.63 -19.54 0.00
N GLU A 152 0.42 -18.75 0.07
CA GLU A 152 1.13 -18.42 1.32
C GLU A 152 1.58 -16.95 1.34
N ALA A 153 2.05 -16.46 2.48
CA ALA A 153 2.60 -15.11 2.58
C ALA A 153 3.89 -14.99 1.75
N ALA A 154 4.06 -13.86 1.07
CA ALA A 154 5.32 -13.55 0.38
C ALA A 154 6.21 -12.65 1.26
N ILE A 155 7.50 -12.95 1.32
CA ILE A 155 8.52 -12.11 1.97
C ILE A 155 9.12 -11.18 0.93
N ILE A 156 9.12 -9.90 1.24
CA ILE A 156 9.60 -8.84 0.35
C ILE A 156 11.01 -8.47 0.75
N SER A 157 11.83 -8.21 -0.24
CA SER A 157 13.20 -7.72 -0.12
C SER A 157 13.51 -6.76 -1.26
N ILE A 158 14.63 -6.07 -1.17
CA ILE A 158 15.15 -5.24 -2.26
C ILE A 158 15.81 -6.17 -3.29
N SER A 159 15.57 -5.94 -4.59
CA SER A 159 16.23 -6.71 -5.65
C SER A 159 17.74 -6.43 -5.70
N ASP A 160 18.55 -7.41 -6.06
CA ASP A 160 20.00 -7.23 -6.18
C ASP A 160 20.39 -6.34 -7.38
N ASP A 161 19.57 -6.37 -8.44
CA ASP A 161 19.83 -5.64 -9.68
C ASP A 161 19.55 -4.12 -9.55
N ALA A 162 20.60 -3.32 -9.72
CA ALA A 162 20.46 -1.87 -9.80
C ALA A 162 19.91 -1.44 -11.17
N LYS A 163 18.80 -0.69 -11.18
CA LYS A 163 18.15 -0.15 -12.39
C LYS A 163 18.60 1.28 -12.74
N GLY A 164 19.71 1.75 -12.16
CA GLY A 164 20.30 3.07 -12.41
C GLY A 164 20.20 4.05 -11.22
N PRO A 165 20.56 5.33 -11.40
CA PRO A 165 20.65 6.28 -10.29
C PRO A 165 19.27 6.69 -9.76
N TYR A 166 19.14 6.80 -8.43
CA TYR A 166 17.93 7.23 -7.75
C TYR A 166 17.67 8.73 -7.95
N PRO A 167 16.44 9.17 -8.27
CA PRO A 167 16.15 10.57 -8.52
C PRO A 167 16.37 11.40 -7.27
N LYS A 168 17.18 12.45 -7.38
CA LYS A 168 17.38 13.40 -6.28
C LYS A 168 16.17 14.29 -6.08
N LEU A 169 15.69 14.38 -4.84
CA LEU A 169 14.60 15.27 -4.45
C LEU A 169 14.91 16.76 -4.61
N SER A 170 16.20 17.14 -4.66
CA SER A 170 16.62 18.54 -4.84
C SER A 170 16.06 19.18 -6.11
N ARG A 171 15.75 18.39 -7.15
CA ARG A 171 15.11 18.86 -8.38
C ARG A 171 13.68 19.38 -8.15
N PHE A 172 13.06 19.01 -7.04
CA PHE A 172 11.69 19.33 -6.67
C PHE A 172 11.62 20.25 -5.44
N SER A 173 12.69 21.02 -5.16
CA SER A 173 12.76 21.94 -4.01
C SER A 173 11.68 23.03 -4.00
N HIS A 174 11.10 23.35 -5.16
CA HIS A 174 10.04 24.35 -5.33
C HIS A 174 8.63 23.81 -5.02
N VAL A 175 8.49 22.49 -4.87
CA VAL A 175 7.19 21.83 -4.70
C VAL A 175 6.74 21.96 -3.24
N GLN A 176 5.44 22.21 -3.04
CA GLN A 176 4.84 22.32 -1.71
C GLN A 176 3.69 21.32 -1.52
N ARG A 177 3.44 20.98 -0.25
CA ARG A 177 2.33 20.15 0.21
C ARG A 177 0.99 20.87 -0.01
N ASP A 178 0.01 20.19 -0.61
CA ASP A 178 -1.36 20.72 -0.78
C ASP A 178 -2.28 20.31 0.36
N THR A 179 -2.32 21.11 1.43
CA THR A 179 -3.04 20.82 2.68
C THR A 179 -4.54 20.62 2.54
N ARG A 180 -5.14 20.99 1.40
CA ARG A 180 -6.57 20.75 1.12
C ARG A 180 -6.91 19.26 1.00
N TYR A 181 -5.93 18.43 0.71
CA TYR A 181 -6.09 16.99 0.59
C TYR A 181 -5.35 16.27 1.72
N PRO A 182 -5.90 15.19 2.29
CA PRO A 182 -5.23 14.44 3.35
C PRO A 182 -4.07 13.60 2.80
N ILE A 183 -3.11 13.26 3.66
CA ILE A 183 -2.09 12.24 3.37
C ILE A 183 -2.78 10.88 3.29
N ARG A 184 -2.50 10.11 2.24
CA ARG A 184 -3.05 8.75 2.08
C ARG A 184 -1.96 7.73 2.36
N VAL A 185 -2.29 6.71 3.13
CA VAL A 185 -1.43 5.58 3.44
C VAL A 185 -2.11 4.32 2.89
N THR A 186 -1.39 3.56 2.09
CA THR A 186 -1.83 2.26 1.60
C THR A 186 -0.87 1.20 2.09
N VAL A 187 -1.35 0.27 2.89
CA VAL A 187 -0.60 -0.91 3.32
C VAL A 187 -0.94 -2.04 2.36
N GLN A 188 0.01 -2.42 1.50
CA GLN A 188 -0.18 -3.49 0.52
C GLN A 188 0.51 -4.75 1.02
N PHE A 189 -0.29 -5.78 1.33
CA PHE A 189 0.18 -7.12 1.70
C PHE A 189 0.43 -7.98 0.46
N TYR A 190 1.38 -8.90 0.54
CA TYR A 190 1.71 -9.77 -0.58
C TYR A 190 1.52 -11.24 -0.23
N GLN A 191 0.94 -11.97 -1.17
CA GLN A 191 0.76 -13.42 -1.11
C GLN A 191 1.44 -14.03 -2.33
N ALA A 192 2.00 -15.22 -2.19
CA ALA A 192 2.60 -16.01 -3.25
C ALA A 192 1.63 -17.13 -3.66
N THR A 193 1.50 -17.37 -4.96
CA THR A 193 0.75 -18.50 -5.53
C THR A 193 1.37 -18.91 -6.86
N SER A 194 1.37 -20.19 -7.19
CA SER A 194 1.81 -20.72 -8.50
C SER A 194 0.62 -20.98 -9.44
N ASN A 195 -0.57 -21.20 -8.86
CA ASN A 195 -1.73 -21.66 -9.63
C ASN A 195 -2.88 -20.64 -9.67
N GLY A 196 -2.80 -19.56 -8.90
CA GLY A 196 -3.83 -18.51 -8.84
C GLY A 196 -5.14 -18.95 -8.17
N PHE A 197 -5.15 -20.11 -7.51
CA PHE A 197 -6.34 -20.66 -6.87
C PHE A 197 -6.48 -20.14 -5.44
N VAL A 198 -7.53 -19.34 -5.21
CA VAL A 198 -7.80 -18.70 -3.92
C VAL A 198 -9.14 -19.18 -3.37
N THR A 199 -9.14 -19.68 -2.14
CA THR A 199 -10.35 -20.14 -1.44
C THR A 199 -11.00 -18.99 -0.64
N PRO A 200 -12.30 -19.08 -0.31
CA PRO A 200 -12.96 -18.11 0.57
C PRO A 200 -12.27 -17.96 1.93
N ASP A 201 -11.70 -19.03 2.49
CA ASP A 201 -11.01 -18.99 3.78
C ASP A 201 -9.74 -18.13 3.72
N VAL A 202 -8.98 -18.22 2.62
CA VAL A 202 -7.82 -17.35 2.38
C VAL A 202 -8.27 -15.88 2.31
N VAL A 203 -9.34 -15.60 1.57
CA VAL A 203 -9.90 -14.23 1.48
C VAL A 203 -10.34 -13.74 2.85
N GLN A 204 -10.98 -14.59 3.66
CA GLN A 204 -11.42 -14.24 5.01
C GLN A 204 -10.24 -13.99 5.95
N ALA A 205 -9.19 -14.81 5.88
CA ALA A 205 -7.97 -14.63 6.66
C ALA A 205 -7.27 -13.31 6.30
N LEU A 206 -7.17 -12.99 5.00
CA LEU A 206 -6.65 -11.71 4.52
C LEU A 206 -7.51 -10.54 4.98
N ALA A 207 -8.84 -10.67 4.94
CA ALA A 207 -9.75 -9.64 5.41
C ALA A 207 -9.58 -9.37 6.92
N LYS A 208 -9.38 -10.43 7.73
CA LYS A 208 -9.05 -10.31 9.16
C LYS A 208 -7.73 -9.60 9.38
N LYS A 209 -6.68 -9.98 8.64
CA LYS A 209 -5.35 -9.31 8.69
C LYS A 209 -5.43 -7.85 8.28
N MET A 210 -6.18 -7.52 7.24
CA MET A 210 -6.43 -6.14 6.84
C MET A 210 -7.25 -5.36 7.86
N ALA A 211 -8.18 -6.02 8.55
CA ALA A 211 -8.99 -5.41 9.60
C ALA A 211 -8.15 -5.08 10.85
N SER A 212 -7.13 -5.88 11.20
CA SER A 212 -6.26 -5.57 12.32
C SER A 212 -5.44 -4.31 12.09
N VAL A 213 -4.99 -4.01 10.87
CA VAL A 213 -4.34 -2.73 10.54
C VAL A 213 -5.25 -1.54 10.86
N LYS A 214 -6.57 -1.71 10.74
CA LYS A 214 -7.54 -0.63 11.00
C LYS A 214 -7.63 -0.27 12.48
N SER A 215 -7.29 -1.17 13.41
CA SER A 215 -7.30 -0.83 14.84
C SER A 215 -6.30 0.26 15.19
N ASN A 216 -5.26 0.42 14.36
CA ASN A 216 -4.19 1.39 14.56
C ASN A 216 -4.40 2.68 13.73
N ALA A 217 -5.39 2.70 12.83
CA ALA A 217 -5.69 3.85 11.96
C ALA A 217 -6.67 4.82 12.63
N THR A 218 -6.41 6.13 12.51
CA THR A 218 -7.34 7.16 13.02
C THR A 218 -8.50 7.40 12.05
N TRP A 219 -8.30 7.22 10.74
CA TRP A 219 -9.34 7.37 9.72
C TRP A 219 -9.24 6.31 8.62
N TRP A 220 -10.37 5.73 8.23
CA TRP A 220 -10.48 4.62 7.28
C TRP A 220 -11.54 4.92 6.21
N GLY A 221 -11.19 4.79 4.93
CA GLY A 221 -12.17 4.94 3.85
C GLY A 221 -11.59 5.10 2.45
N SER A 222 -12.41 4.80 1.44
CA SER A 222 -12.13 5.11 0.05
C SER A 222 -12.57 6.54 -0.25
N LEU A 223 -11.64 7.49 -0.10
CA LEU A 223 -11.67 8.84 -0.65
C LEU A 223 -13.03 9.59 -0.60
N VAL A 224 -13.54 9.94 0.58
CA VAL A 224 -14.43 11.10 0.78
C VAL A 224 -14.20 11.60 2.20
N THR A 225 -13.48 12.72 2.38
CA THR A 225 -13.59 13.52 3.60
C THR A 225 -14.87 14.34 3.45
N PRO A 226 -15.92 14.12 4.26
CA PRO A 226 -16.98 15.10 4.33
C PRO A 226 -16.39 16.39 4.91
N SER A 227 -16.82 17.54 4.39
CA SER A 227 -16.47 18.86 4.92
C SER A 227 -17.08 19.15 6.30
N ASP A 228 -17.95 18.26 6.80
CA ASP A 228 -18.63 18.35 8.09
C ASP A 228 -18.25 17.17 9.01
N PRO A 229 -18.25 17.36 10.34
CA PRO A 229 -18.01 16.27 11.29
C PRO A 229 -19.20 15.29 11.25
N ILE A 230 -19.14 14.26 10.40
CA ILE A 230 -20.11 13.16 10.41
C ILE A 230 -19.72 12.18 11.51
N LEU A 231 -20.68 11.86 12.39
CA LEU A 231 -20.58 10.85 13.46
C LEU A 231 -20.31 9.42 12.96
N CYS A 232 -20.23 9.16 11.65
CA CYS A 232 -20.10 7.83 11.04
C CYS A 232 -19.38 7.90 9.66
N PRO A 233 -18.60 6.86 9.26
CA PRO A 233 -17.93 6.81 7.96
C PRO A 233 -18.91 6.56 6.78
N PRO A 234 -18.63 7.10 5.56
CA PRO A 234 -19.63 7.24 4.49
C PRO A 234 -20.00 5.96 3.72
N THR A 235 -19.63 4.77 4.18
CA THR A 235 -19.93 3.51 3.46
C THR A 235 -20.36 2.36 4.36
N ASN A 236 -20.63 2.61 5.66
CA ASN A 236 -21.20 1.57 6.51
C ASN A 236 -22.72 1.75 6.55
N ASN A 237 -23.44 0.85 5.89
CA ASN A 237 -24.90 0.74 6.03
C ASN A 237 -25.22 0.36 7.48
N GLY A 238 -25.41 1.36 8.34
CA GLY A 238 -26.29 1.30 9.50
C GLY A 238 -26.00 0.25 10.58
N VAL A 239 -24.74 -0.13 10.83
CA VAL A 239 -24.41 -0.90 12.04
C VAL A 239 -23.63 0.00 12.99
N THR A 240 -24.33 0.56 13.96
CA THR A 240 -23.75 1.25 15.12
C THR A 240 -23.00 0.23 15.98
N PRO A 241 -21.73 0.45 16.35
CA PRO A 241 -21.09 -0.33 17.41
C PRO A 241 -21.78 -0.04 18.76
N PRO A 242 -21.77 -1.01 19.70
CA PRO A 242 -22.35 -0.80 21.02
C PRO A 242 -21.61 0.33 21.75
N LYS A 243 -22.38 1.19 22.44
CA LYS A 243 -21.84 2.21 23.33
C LYS A 243 -21.32 1.54 24.60
N ASP A 244 -20.02 1.40 24.72
CA ASP A 244 -19.40 1.15 26.02
C ASP A 244 -19.40 2.48 26.79
N ASN A 245 -20.30 2.58 27.75
CA ASN A 245 -20.21 3.56 28.83
C ASN A 245 -19.08 3.12 29.74
N ASP A 246 -17.95 3.81 29.71
CA ASP A 246 -17.10 3.89 30.89
C ASP A 246 -16.46 5.28 30.99
N GLY A 247 -16.82 5.98 32.05
CA GLY A 247 -16.18 7.22 32.44
C GLY A 247 -14.87 6.90 33.14
N SER A 248 -13.74 7.34 32.56
CA SER A 248 -12.48 7.44 33.30
C SER A 248 -11.43 8.22 32.50
N VAL A 249 -11.10 9.40 33.04
CA VAL A 249 -9.79 10.07 33.11
C VAL A 249 -9.00 10.35 31.82
N ASN A 250 -8.74 11.66 31.62
CA ASN A 250 -7.81 12.26 30.67
C ASN A 250 -6.42 11.59 30.66
N ALA A 251 -6.19 10.73 29.68
CA ALA A 251 -4.85 10.41 29.17
C ALA A 251 -4.77 10.90 27.72
N THR A 252 -3.82 11.79 27.44
CA THR A 252 -3.57 12.33 26.10
C THR A 252 -3.26 11.18 25.15
N LYS A 253 -4.18 10.86 24.23
CA LYS A 253 -3.96 9.78 23.26
C LYS A 253 -2.73 10.12 22.40
N PRO A 254 -1.77 9.19 22.24
CA PRO A 254 -0.58 9.42 21.42
C PRO A 254 -0.96 9.74 19.97
N SER A 255 -0.18 10.62 19.35
CA SER A 255 -0.36 10.99 17.94
C SER A 255 -0.29 9.76 17.04
N PHE A 256 -0.90 9.83 15.85
CA PHE A 256 -0.84 8.75 14.86
C PHE A 256 0.60 8.32 14.57
N TRP A 257 1.53 9.28 14.46
CA TRP A 257 2.95 9.01 14.21
C TRP A 257 3.63 8.28 15.37
N GLN A 258 3.27 8.60 16.62
CA GLN A 258 3.76 7.88 17.79
C GLN A 258 3.24 6.43 17.85
N ARG A 259 1.97 6.22 17.50
CA ARG A 259 1.39 4.87 17.41
C ARG A 259 1.98 4.04 16.27
N MET A 260 2.40 4.70 15.19
CA MET A 260 3.13 4.06 14.10
C MET A 260 4.58 3.74 14.49
N THR A 261 5.22 4.54 15.35
CA THR A 261 6.57 4.23 15.84
C THR A 261 6.61 3.01 16.74
N ASP A 262 5.53 2.74 17.49
CA ASP A 262 5.43 1.54 18.34
C ASP A 262 5.21 0.25 17.53
N LEU A 263 5.07 0.34 16.21
CA LEU A 263 5.06 -0.80 15.26
C LEU A 263 6.44 -1.09 14.64
N PHE A 264 7.50 -0.35 15.02
CA PHE A 264 8.86 -0.49 14.51
C PHE A 264 9.86 -0.89 15.61
#